data_AF-A0A2G6TC07-F1
#
_entry.id   AF-A0A2G6TC07-F1
#
_cell.length_a   1.000
_cell.length_b   1.000
_cell.length_c   1.000
_cell.angle_alpha   90.00
_cell.angle_beta   90.00
_cell.angle_gamma   90.00
#
_symmetry.space_group_name_H-M   'P 1'
#
loop_
_entity.id
_entity.type
_entity.pdbx_description
1 polymer ?
#
loop_
_entity_poly.entity_id
_entity_poly.type
_entity_poly.pdbx_seq_one_letter_code
_entity_poly.pdbx_strand_id
1 'polypeptide(L)'
;MKRTSLFGAALIALLMFSCQKENSQENSSVVSKVEQENWQTAKLDAKFAASQKQVTAYLFPTDAMAKLVETPNVEFVQFVLGYSDNTLQIKVIGVDKAGKEFASVDSEILSETSDIDKLSSLKASTSKTIKETTLLNEHLISPDVALDAINAWQKKLNTVSDLDEVLSYEGARFKHYTLEAAIVADMLKNKKNVNIGLFLGLNPVGKVTTFLIGLDKNNSVKKTSLTSKEDSEDDVYDGSRPSPPF
;
A
#
# COMPACT_ATOMS: atom_id res chain seq x y z
N MET A 1 56.36 31.03 -42.70
CA MET A 1 56.20 32.18 -43.61
C MET A 1 54.74 32.22 -44.06
N LYS A 2 54.06 33.38 -43.88
CA LYS A 2 52.99 34.02 -44.70
C LYS A 2 51.92 33.14 -45.38
N ARG A 3 50.61 33.44 -45.42
CA ARG A 3 49.71 34.51 -44.94
C ARG A 3 48.28 34.15 -45.49
N THR A 4 47.23 34.33 -44.68
CA THR A 4 45.86 34.90 -44.98
C THR A 4 45.13 34.52 -46.28
N SER A 5 43.82 34.19 -46.34
CA SER A 5 42.63 35.04 -46.06
C SER A 5 41.36 34.20 -46.38
N LEU A 6 40.35 34.01 -45.52
CA LEU A 6 39.19 34.87 -45.16
C LEU A 6 38.16 35.13 -46.30
N PHE A 7 37.00 34.46 -46.26
CA PHE A 7 35.63 35.00 -45.99
C PHE A 7 34.50 34.24 -46.73
N GLY A 8 33.40 33.99 -46.02
CA GLY A 8 32.11 33.55 -46.58
C GLY A 8 31.13 33.06 -45.51
N ALA A 9 30.52 34.01 -44.79
CA ALA A 9 29.50 33.75 -43.76
C ALA A 9 28.12 33.47 -44.37
N ALA A 10 27.36 32.55 -43.77
CA ALA A 10 25.90 32.56 -43.83
C ALA A 10 25.33 32.05 -42.49
N LEU A 11 24.74 33.00 -41.76
CA LEU A 11 23.92 32.84 -40.55
C LEU A 11 22.64 32.08 -40.91
N ILE A 12 22.31 30.99 -40.20
CA ILE A 12 20.91 30.64 -39.92
C ILE A 12 20.82 30.21 -38.46
N ALA A 13 20.50 31.19 -37.61
CA ALA A 13 19.88 30.94 -36.33
C ALA A 13 18.39 30.69 -36.58
N LEU A 14 17.93 29.47 -36.32
CA LEU A 14 16.51 29.18 -36.14
C LEU A 14 16.35 28.56 -34.76
N LEU A 15 16.03 29.47 -33.83
CA LEU A 15 15.43 29.18 -32.53
C LEU A 15 14.13 28.41 -32.77
N MET A 16 14.13 27.11 -32.45
CA MET A 16 12.90 26.40 -32.15
C MET A 16 12.86 26.18 -30.64
N PHE A 17 12.34 27.18 -29.95
CA PHE A 17 11.66 26.99 -28.68
C PHE A 17 10.44 26.11 -28.96
N SER A 18 10.50 24.86 -28.53
CA SER A 18 9.31 24.15 -28.08
C SER A 18 9.50 23.84 -26.60
N CYS A 19 9.16 24.83 -25.78
CA CYS A 19 8.58 24.56 -24.49
C CYS A 19 7.30 23.75 -24.72
N GLN A 20 7.36 22.43 -24.55
CA GLN A 20 6.18 21.68 -24.19
C GLN A 20 6.28 21.37 -22.71
N LYS A 21 5.57 22.20 -21.96
CA LYS A 21 5.19 21.97 -20.58
C LYS A 21 4.06 20.94 -20.58
N GLU A 22 4.32 19.79 -20.00
CA GLU A 22 3.33 18.92 -19.35
C GLU A 22 4.10 18.14 -18.28
N ASN A 23 4.14 18.69 -17.05
CA ASN A 23 3.52 18.03 -15.90
C ASN A 23 2.85 16.69 -16.22
N SER A 24 3.59 15.60 -16.07
CA SER A 24 3.08 14.48 -15.30
C SER A 24 4.07 14.22 -14.17
N GLN A 25 3.71 14.72 -13.00
CA GLN A 25 4.15 14.15 -11.74
C GLN A 25 3.52 12.76 -11.67
N GLU A 26 4.09 11.79 -12.40
CA GLU A 26 3.86 10.39 -12.11
C GLU A 26 4.60 10.09 -10.82
N ASN A 27 3.91 10.29 -9.70
CA ASN A 27 4.23 9.61 -8.46
C ASN A 27 3.96 8.10 -8.67
N SER A 28 4.82 7.43 -9.43
CA SER A 28 4.96 5.98 -9.35
C SER A 28 6.04 5.71 -8.31
N SER A 29 5.64 5.55 -7.05
CA SER A 29 6.60 5.20 -5.99
C SER A 29 6.96 3.73 -6.11
N VAL A 30 7.89 3.46 -7.03
CA VAL A 30 8.74 2.27 -6.94
C VAL A 30 9.43 2.37 -5.58
N VAL A 31 9.09 1.51 -4.60
CA VAL A 31 9.91 1.41 -3.37
C VAL A 31 11.27 0.86 -3.78
N SER A 32 12.18 1.78 -4.02
CA SER A 32 13.58 1.56 -4.34
C SER A 32 14.31 1.03 -3.11
N LYS A 33 15.46 0.42 -3.33
CA LYS A 33 16.35 0.02 -2.23
C LYS A 33 16.67 1.22 -1.31
N VAL A 34 16.78 2.41 -1.89
CA VAL A 34 17.01 3.68 -1.18
C VAL A 34 15.84 3.99 -0.23
N GLU A 35 14.59 3.84 -0.66
CA GLU A 35 13.44 4.10 0.21
C GLU A 35 13.32 3.09 1.35
N GLN A 36 13.69 1.82 1.12
CA GLN A 36 13.75 0.82 2.20
C GLN A 36 14.82 1.17 3.23
N GLU A 37 16.01 1.60 2.78
CA GLU A 37 17.08 2.07 3.65
C GLU A 37 16.64 3.32 4.42
N ASN A 38 16.03 4.28 3.73
CA ASN A 38 15.47 5.49 4.34
C ASN A 38 14.45 5.14 5.42
N TRP A 39 13.60 4.14 5.19
CA TRP A 39 12.62 3.72 6.18
C TRP A 39 13.25 3.25 7.49
N GLN A 40 14.37 2.55 7.42
CA GLN A 40 15.06 2.06 8.64
C GLN A 40 15.70 3.20 9.45
N THR A 41 16.03 4.33 8.82
CA THR A 41 16.71 5.46 9.47
C THR A 41 15.90 6.75 9.57
N ALA A 42 14.69 6.78 8.99
CA ALA A 42 13.81 7.95 8.95
C ALA A 42 13.54 8.50 10.35
N LYS A 43 13.18 9.77 10.47
CA LYS A 43 12.66 10.31 11.74
C LYS A 43 11.14 10.25 11.68
N LEU A 44 10.52 9.51 12.60
CA LEU A 44 9.06 9.43 12.72
C LEU A 44 8.55 10.59 13.58
N ASP A 45 8.74 11.80 13.06
CA ASP A 45 8.43 13.06 13.76
C ASP A 45 7.07 13.63 13.35
N ALA A 46 6.81 14.89 13.73
CA ALA A 46 5.56 15.58 13.41
C ALA A 46 5.29 15.70 11.90
N LYS A 47 6.32 15.74 11.04
CA LYS A 47 6.13 15.77 9.58
C LYS A 47 5.67 14.42 9.09
N PHE A 48 6.27 13.34 9.59
CA PHE A 48 5.80 11.99 9.30
C PHE A 48 4.35 11.81 9.73
N ALA A 49 4.04 12.16 10.98
CA ALA A 49 2.69 12.04 11.49
C ALA A 49 1.67 12.88 10.70
N ALA A 50 2.04 14.11 10.33
CA ALA A 50 1.18 14.98 9.53
C ALA A 50 0.91 14.41 8.14
N SER A 51 1.95 13.88 7.46
CA SER A 51 1.80 13.27 6.14
C SER A 51 1.00 11.98 6.20
N GLN A 52 1.32 11.11 7.16
CA GLN A 52 0.66 9.82 7.30
C GLN A 52 -0.83 9.93 7.65
N LYS A 53 -1.28 11.00 8.33
CA LYS A 53 -2.71 11.28 8.55
C LYS A 53 -3.47 11.55 7.26
N GLN A 54 -2.78 12.00 6.21
CA GLN A 54 -3.38 12.20 4.90
C GLN A 54 -3.51 10.89 4.12
N VAL A 55 -2.90 9.79 4.59
CA VAL A 55 -2.97 8.49 3.92
C VAL A 55 -4.15 7.70 4.44
N THR A 56 -5.11 7.44 3.55
CA THR A 56 -6.27 6.59 3.82
C THR A 56 -5.91 5.13 3.59
N ALA A 57 -5.31 4.81 2.45
CA ALA A 57 -4.92 3.45 2.06
C ALA A 57 -3.77 3.47 1.04
N TYR A 58 -3.13 2.31 0.88
CA TYR A 58 -2.23 1.99 -0.22
C TYR A 58 -2.97 1.09 -1.20
N LEU A 59 -3.17 1.55 -2.43
CA LEU A 59 -3.97 0.88 -3.44
C LEU A 59 -3.11 0.00 -4.33
N PHE A 60 -3.56 -1.23 -4.51
CA PHE A 60 -2.97 -2.19 -5.45
C PHE A 60 -4.03 -2.62 -6.48
N PRO A 61 -3.84 -2.30 -7.77
CA PRO A 61 -4.77 -2.74 -8.82
C PRO A 61 -4.93 -4.26 -8.86
N THR A 62 -6.17 -4.74 -8.96
CA THR A 62 -6.46 -6.18 -8.91
C THR A 62 -5.85 -6.95 -10.09
N ASP A 63 -5.71 -6.33 -11.25
CA ASP A 63 -5.07 -6.93 -12.43
C ASP A 63 -3.56 -7.11 -12.25
N ALA A 64 -2.89 -6.15 -11.60
CA ALA A 64 -1.48 -6.23 -11.26
C ALA A 64 -1.23 -7.28 -10.18
N MET A 65 -2.07 -7.31 -9.14
CA MET A 65 -2.00 -8.32 -8.06
C MET A 65 -2.31 -9.73 -8.58
N ALA A 66 -3.21 -9.88 -9.56
CA ALA A 66 -3.48 -11.17 -10.21
C ALA A 66 -2.23 -11.70 -10.92
N LYS A 67 -1.57 -10.88 -11.75
CA LYS A 67 -0.32 -11.25 -12.42
C LYS A 67 0.76 -11.64 -11.41
N LEU A 68 0.85 -10.93 -10.29
CA LEU A 68 1.80 -11.23 -9.23
C LEU A 68 1.59 -12.64 -8.65
N VAL A 69 0.37 -12.98 -8.23
CA VAL A 69 0.10 -14.28 -7.59
C VAL A 69 0.03 -15.44 -8.58
N GLU A 70 -0.22 -15.16 -9.87
CA GLU A 70 -0.15 -16.16 -10.95
C GLU A 70 1.30 -16.43 -11.41
N THR A 71 2.27 -15.62 -10.96
CA THR A 71 3.68 -15.81 -11.30
C THR A 71 4.20 -17.14 -10.72
N PRO A 72 4.80 -18.04 -11.52
CA PRO A 72 5.27 -19.32 -11.03
C PRO A 72 6.24 -19.20 -9.85
N ASN A 73 6.07 -20.07 -8.86
CA ASN A 73 6.86 -20.16 -7.62
C ASN A 73 6.63 -19.03 -6.60
N VAL A 74 5.72 -18.08 -6.86
CA VAL A 74 5.26 -17.16 -5.81
C VAL A 74 4.41 -17.93 -4.82
N GLU A 75 4.86 -17.96 -3.56
CA GLU A 75 4.17 -18.61 -2.45
C GLU A 75 3.68 -17.60 -1.42
N PHE A 76 4.45 -16.53 -1.23
CA PHE A 76 4.12 -15.43 -0.34
C PHE A 76 4.15 -14.10 -1.07
N VAL A 77 3.38 -13.18 -0.52
CA VAL A 77 3.31 -11.77 -0.89
C VAL A 77 3.87 -10.99 0.28
N GLN A 78 4.85 -10.10 0.03
CA GLN A 78 5.41 -9.23 1.04
C GLN A 78 5.10 -7.76 0.74
N PHE A 79 4.54 -7.07 1.71
CA PHE A 79 4.29 -5.62 1.70
C PHE A 79 5.51 -4.93 2.29
N VAL A 80 6.46 -4.57 1.42
CA VAL A 80 7.74 -3.98 1.77
C VAL A 80 7.60 -2.50 2.08
N LEU A 81 8.12 -2.09 3.23
CA LEU A 81 8.03 -0.74 3.74
C LEU A 81 9.21 0.12 3.24
N GLY A 82 8.87 1.30 2.73
CA GLY A 82 9.81 2.33 2.31
C GLY A 82 9.43 3.69 2.90
N TYR A 83 10.28 4.69 2.69
CA TYR A 83 10.05 6.04 3.16
C TYR A 83 10.51 7.07 2.15
N SER A 84 9.56 7.91 1.73
CA SER A 84 9.79 9.05 0.84
C SER A 84 8.85 10.18 1.20
N ASP A 85 9.30 11.43 1.05
CA ASP A 85 8.51 12.65 1.28
C ASP A 85 7.77 12.68 2.62
N ASN A 86 8.47 12.26 3.68
CA ASN A 86 7.93 12.11 5.03
C ASN A 86 6.74 11.14 5.15
N THR A 87 6.55 10.24 4.19
CA THR A 87 5.41 9.34 4.14
C THR A 87 5.90 7.91 4.00
N LEU A 88 5.24 6.99 4.69
CA LEU A 88 5.49 5.57 4.47
C LEU A 88 5.08 5.24 3.02
N GLN A 89 5.95 4.53 2.32
CA GLN A 89 5.71 3.96 1.00
C GLN A 89 5.55 2.46 1.16
N ILE A 90 4.71 1.82 0.34
CA ILE A 90 4.53 0.36 0.38
C ILE A 90 4.61 -0.19 -1.03
N LYS A 91 5.39 -1.25 -1.21
CA LYS A 91 5.42 -2.03 -2.45
C LYS A 91 5.10 -3.47 -2.12
N VAL A 92 4.47 -4.15 -3.04
CA VAL A 92 4.24 -5.59 -2.94
C VAL A 92 5.30 -6.32 -3.76
N ILE A 93 5.87 -7.39 -3.19
CA ILE A 93 6.72 -8.35 -3.90
C ILE A 93 6.18 -9.77 -3.73
N GLY A 94 6.28 -10.59 -4.76
CA GLY A 94 5.98 -12.02 -4.73
C GLY A 94 7.27 -12.81 -4.53
N VAL A 95 7.29 -13.67 -3.51
CA VAL A 95 8.47 -14.44 -3.12
C VAL A 95 8.17 -15.93 -2.93
N ASP A 96 9.20 -16.77 -3.04
CA ASP A 96 9.13 -18.18 -2.62
C ASP A 96 9.40 -18.35 -1.10
N LYS A 97 9.41 -19.59 -0.61
CA LYS A 97 9.75 -19.91 0.80
C LYS A 97 11.15 -19.48 1.22
N ALA A 98 12.08 -19.34 0.27
CA ALA A 98 13.45 -18.90 0.55
C ALA A 98 13.58 -17.36 0.54
N GLY A 99 12.51 -16.64 0.20
CA GLY A 99 12.50 -15.18 0.08
C GLY A 99 13.05 -14.68 -1.25
N LYS A 100 13.20 -15.54 -2.26
CA LYS A 100 13.60 -15.09 -3.61
C LYS A 100 12.46 -14.34 -4.26
N GLU A 101 12.73 -13.13 -4.74
CA GLU A 101 11.76 -12.28 -5.43
C GLU A 101 11.53 -12.72 -6.89
N PHE A 102 10.26 -12.68 -7.33
CA PHE A 102 9.87 -13.03 -8.71
C PHE A 102 9.17 -11.89 -9.45
N ALA A 103 8.35 -11.10 -8.76
CA ALA A 103 7.61 -9.99 -9.34
C ALA A 103 7.25 -8.95 -8.27
N SER A 104 6.87 -7.75 -8.69
CA SER A 104 6.51 -6.65 -7.79
C SER A 104 5.37 -5.80 -8.34
N VAL A 105 4.62 -5.15 -7.43
CA VAL A 105 3.55 -4.21 -7.72
C VAL A 105 3.71 -3.00 -6.82
N ASP A 106 3.78 -1.81 -7.40
CA ASP A 106 3.84 -0.56 -6.65
C ASP A 106 2.45 -0.14 -6.16
N SER A 107 2.40 0.55 -5.01
CA SER A 107 1.14 1.10 -4.51
C SER A 107 0.89 2.49 -5.05
N GLU A 108 -0.38 2.85 -5.22
CA GLU A 108 -0.81 4.24 -5.28
C GLU A 108 -1.32 4.67 -3.89
N ILE A 109 -0.87 5.83 -3.40
CA ILE A 109 -1.37 6.37 -2.13
C ILE A 109 -2.73 7.02 -2.35
N LEU A 110 -3.76 6.52 -1.66
CA LEU A 110 -5.05 7.18 -1.57
C LEU A 110 -4.99 8.23 -0.45
N SER A 111 -5.05 9.50 -0.83
CA SER A 111 -5.06 10.63 0.11
C SER A 111 -6.37 11.42 0.04
N GLU A 112 -7.33 11.06 0.88
CA GLU A 112 -8.59 11.79 0.99
C GLU A 112 -8.96 12.00 2.46
N THR A 113 -8.94 13.27 2.89
CA THR A 113 -9.09 13.69 4.30
C THR A 113 -10.52 13.58 4.86
N SER A 114 -11.53 13.36 4.01
CA SER A 114 -12.94 13.28 4.40
C SER A 114 -13.48 11.86 4.58
N ASP A 115 -12.67 10.82 4.33
CA ASP A 115 -13.20 9.53 3.88
C ASP A 115 -13.24 8.43 4.93
N ILE A 116 -13.35 8.78 6.21
CA ILE A 116 -13.93 7.86 7.20
C ILE A 116 -15.31 7.37 6.72
N ASP A 117 -15.99 8.16 5.87
CA ASP A 117 -17.22 7.76 5.18
C ASP A 117 -17.05 6.61 4.17
N LYS A 118 -15.87 6.43 3.55
CA LYS A 118 -15.61 5.29 2.64
C LYS A 118 -15.39 3.96 3.37
N LEU A 119 -15.05 4.02 4.66
CA LEU A 119 -15.03 2.87 5.57
C LEU A 119 -16.34 2.73 6.38
N SER A 120 -17.31 3.63 6.19
CA SER A 120 -18.57 3.59 6.95
C SER A 120 -19.39 2.32 6.74
N SER A 121 -19.24 1.66 5.58
CA SER A 121 -19.84 0.35 5.30
C SER A 121 -19.31 -0.74 6.23
N LEU A 122 -18.06 -0.67 6.66
CA LEU A 122 -17.49 -1.63 7.62
C LEU A 122 -18.21 -1.57 8.98
N LYS A 123 -18.77 -0.42 9.38
CA LYS A 123 -19.54 -0.29 10.64
C LYS A 123 -20.83 -1.11 10.64
N ALA A 124 -21.40 -1.35 9.47
CA ALA A 124 -22.68 -2.04 9.33
C ALA A 124 -22.54 -3.57 9.38
N SER A 125 -21.31 -4.08 9.30
CA SER A 125 -21.02 -5.52 9.27
C SER A 125 -20.22 -5.93 10.51
N THR A 126 -20.74 -6.88 11.27
CA THR A 126 -20.11 -7.43 12.47
C THR A 126 -19.81 -8.93 12.35
N SER A 127 -20.07 -9.52 11.18
CA SER A 127 -19.82 -10.94 10.93
C SER A 127 -18.76 -11.12 9.87
N LYS A 128 -17.85 -12.06 10.12
CA LYS A 128 -16.94 -12.59 9.10
C LYS A 128 -17.58 -13.73 8.34
N THR A 129 -17.33 -13.82 7.04
CA THR A 129 -17.71 -14.98 6.23
C THR A 129 -16.87 -16.18 6.66
N ILE A 130 -17.44 -17.38 6.72
CA ILE A 130 -16.63 -18.60 6.90
C ILE A 130 -16.14 -19.06 5.54
N LYS A 131 -14.84 -19.26 5.41
CA LYS A 131 -14.17 -19.72 4.17
C LYS A 131 -13.97 -21.22 4.17
N GLU A 132 -13.73 -21.76 2.98
CA GLU A 132 -13.55 -23.20 2.76
C GLU A 132 -12.28 -23.77 3.40
N THR A 133 -11.27 -22.93 3.65
CA THR A 133 -9.97 -23.38 4.18
C THR A 133 -9.65 -22.75 5.53
N THR A 134 -8.93 -23.49 6.37
CA THR A 134 -8.43 -23.00 7.66
C THR A 134 -7.55 -21.76 7.46
N LEU A 135 -6.65 -21.79 6.47
CA LEU A 135 -5.78 -20.67 6.12
C LEU A 135 -6.56 -19.38 5.89
N LEU A 136 -7.62 -19.42 5.07
CA LEU A 136 -8.43 -18.22 4.81
C LEU A 136 -9.15 -17.75 6.08
N ASN A 137 -9.70 -18.67 6.87
CA ASN A 137 -10.39 -18.34 8.12
C ASN A 137 -9.47 -17.75 9.21
N GLU A 138 -8.19 -18.11 9.21
CA GLU A 138 -7.18 -17.56 10.14
C GLU A 138 -6.90 -16.09 9.89
N HIS A 139 -6.93 -15.65 8.63
CA HIS A 139 -6.70 -14.26 8.25
C HIS A 139 -7.97 -13.41 8.24
N LEU A 140 -9.15 -14.01 8.30
CA LEU A 140 -10.41 -13.26 8.31
C LEU A 140 -10.65 -12.56 9.64
N ILE A 141 -10.77 -11.24 9.56
CA ILE A 141 -11.12 -10.38 10.68
C ILE A 141 -12.51 -9.78 10.47
N SER A 142 -13.20 -9.49 11.57
CA SER A 142 -14.48 -8.81 11.52
C SER A 142 -14.29 -7.36 11.03
N PRO A 143 -15.16 -6.85 10.13
CA PRO A 143 -15.05 -5.49 9.58
C PRO A 143 -15.01 -4.38 10.64
N ASP A 144 -15.80 -4.50 11.71
CA ASP A 144 -15.81 -3.56 12.83
C ASP A 144 -14.47 -3.53 13.59
N VAL A 145 -13.86 -4.70 13.82
CA VAL A 145 -12.55 -4.81 14.48
C VAL A 145 -11.46 -4.14 13.63
N ALA A 146 -11.46 -4.38 12.31
CA ALA A 146 -10.51 -3.74 11.41
C ALA A 146 -10.69 -2.21 11.41
N LEU A 147 -11.93 -1.74 11.37
CA LEU A 147 -12.23 -0.31 11.42
C LEU A 147 -11.75 0.34 12.73
N ASP A 148 -11.97 -0.31 13.87
CA ASP A 148 -11.50 0.18 15.17
C ASP A 148 -9.98 0.26 15.22
N ALA A 149 -9.28 -0.76 14.69
CA ALA A 149 -7.82 -0.77 14.59
C ALA A 149 -7.28 0.37 13.69
N ILE A 150 -7.91 0.60 12.53
CA ILE A 150 -7.56 1.69 11.60
C ILE A 150 -7.77 3.06 12.28
N ASN A 151 -8.90 3.23 12.97
CA ASN A 151 -9.18 4.46 13.73
C ASN A 151 -8.20 4.66 14.88
N ALA A 152 -7.76 3.59 15.55
CA ALA A 152 -6.76 3.65 16.60
C ALA A 152 -5.41 4.14 16.06
N TRP A 153 -5.00 3.70 14.87
CA TRP A 153 -3.81 4.21 14.21
C TRP A 153 -3.91 5.69 13.87
N GLN A 154 -5.02 6.14 13.28
CA GLN A 154 -5.25 7.55 13.00
C GLN A 154 -5.22 8.41 14.28
N LYS A 155 -5.76 7.90 15.39
CA LYS A 155 -5.65 8.56 16.70
C LYS A 155 -4.21 8.60 17.21
N LYS A 156 -3.42 7.52 17.06
CA LYS A 156 -2.01 7.48 17.48
C LYS A 156 -1.16 8.51 16.74
N LEU A 157 -1.42 8.73 15.45
CA LEU A 157 -0.76 9.80 14.69
C LEU A 157 -1.03 11.20 15.25
N ASN A 158 -2.09 11.41 16.05
CA ASN A 158 -2.36 12.70 16.69
C ASN A 158 -1.48 13.00 17.91
N THR A 159 -0.91 11.99 18.56
CA THR A 159 -0.08 12.22 19.75
C THR A 159 1.39 12.48 19.42
N VAL A 160 1.85 12.03 18.24
CA VAL A 160 3.24 12.18 17.76
C VAL A 160 4.27 11.70 18.81
N SER A 161 3.90 10.68 19.58
CA SER A 161 4.75 10.04 20.58
C SER A 161 4.88 8.56 20.26
N ASP A 162 6.04 7.97 20.55
CA ASP A 162 6.28 6.52 20.49
C ASP A 162 5.95 5.90 19.11
N LEU A 163 6.06 6.68 18.04
CA LEU A 163 5.80 6.19 16.67
C LEU A 163 6.82 5.11 16.28
N ASP A 164 8.07 5.27 16.71
CA ASP A 164 9.08 4.25 16.58
C ASP A 164 8.72 2.96 17.31
N GLU A 165 8.18 3.07 18.52
CA GLU A 165 7.80 1.90 19.30
C GLU A 165 6.68 1.11 18.62
N VAL A 166 5.64 1.78 18.13
CA VAL A 166 4.49 1.09 17.53
C VAL A 166 4.81 0.47 16.15
N LEU A 167 5.82 0.99 15.44
CA LEU A 167 6.29 0.52 14.13
C LEU A 167 7.54 -0.39 14.22
N SER A 168 7.92 -0.80 15.43
CA SER A 168 9.11 -1.62 15.68
C SER A 168 8.83 -2.78 16.62
N TYR A 169 9.67 -3.81 16.51
CA TYR A 169 9.79 -4.88 17.47
C TYR A 169 11.23 -4.90 18.02
N GLU A 170 11.36 -4.92 19.34
CA GLU A 170 12.67 -4.88 20.02
C GLU A 170 13.61 -3.76 19.51
N GLY A 171 13.03 -2.59 19.18
CA GLY A 171 13.75 -1.43 18.67
C GLY A 171 14.11 -1.49 17.18
N ALA A 172 13.80 -2.59 16.48
CA ALA A 172 13.97 -2.71 15.04
C ALA A 172 12.65 -2.46 14.30
N ARG A 173 12.63 -1.50 13.37
CA ARG A 173 11.45 -1.20 12.55
C ARG A 173 11.06 -2.39 11.69
N PHE A 174 9.76 -2.60 11.52
CA PHE A 174 9.24 -3.58 10.58
C PHE A 174 9.77 -3.31 9.17
N LYS A 175 10.22 -4.33 8.45
CA LYS A 175 10.73 -4.17 7.08
C LYS A 175 9.66 -4.48 6.04
N HIS A 176 8.85 -5.49 6.33
CA HIS A 176 7.75 -5.90 5.51
C HIS A 176 6.71 -6.65 6.34
N TYR A 177 5.51 -6.77 5.80
CA TYR A 177 4.50 -7.71 6.25
C TYR A 177 4.38 -8.84 5.24
N THR A 178 4.20 -10.07 5.70
CA THR A 178 4.11 -11.25 4.83
C THR A 178 2.74 -11.89 4.91
N LEU A 179 2.24 -12.34 3.76
CA LEU A 179 0.97 -13.03 3.60
C LEU A 179 1.10 -14.16 2.57
N GLU A 180 0.38 -15.26 2.75
CA GLU A 180 0.29 -16.34 1.76
C GLU A 180 -0.40 -15.84 0.48
N ALA A 181 0.15 -16.17 -0.69
CA ALA A 181 -0.41 -15.76 -1.98
C ALA A 181 -1.86 -16.23 -2.19
N ALA A 182 -2.25 -17.33 -1.53
CA ALA A 182 -3.61 -17.86 -1.55
C ALA A 182 -4.65 -16.88 -0.96
N ILE A 183 -4.27 -16.04 0.01
CA ILE A 183 -5.18 -15.04 0.58
C ILE A 183 -5.49 -13.96 -0.46
N VAL A 184 -4.46 -13.43 -1.12
CA VAL A 184 -4.60 -12.46 -2.19
C VAL A 184 -5.40 -13.06 -3.36
N ALA A 185 -5.13 -14.32 -3.73
CA ALA A 185 -5.89 -15.02 -4.75
C ALA A 185 -7.39 -15.14 -4.43
N ASP A 186 -7.76 -15.31 -3.15
CA ASP A 186 -9.17 -15.30 -2.74
C ASP A 186 -9.81 -13.92 -2.91
N MET A 187 -9.12 -12.84 -2.51
CA MET A 187 -9.61 -11.47 -2.69
C MET A 187 -9.89 -11.13 -4.17
N LEU A 188 -9.10 -11.70 -5.08
CA LEU A 188 -9.21 -11.51 -6.53
C LEU A 188 -10.37 -12.27 -7.19
N LYS A 189 -11.08 -13.14 -6.45
CA LYS A 189 -12.29 -13.81 -6.95
C LYS A 189 -13.44 -12.83 -7.11
N ASN A 190 -13.53 -11.80 -6.27
CA ASN A 190 -14.55 -10.78 -6.38
C ASN A 190 -14.21 -9.78 -7.50
N LYS A 191 -14.79 -10.01 -8.68
CA LYS A 191 -14.56 -9.20 -9.90
C LYS A 191 -15.13 -7.77 -9.82
N LYS A 192 -15.87 -7.42 -8.77
CA LYS A 192 -16.36 -6.05 -8.55
C LYS A 192 -15.28 -5.15 -7.94
N ASN A 193 -14.24 -5.74 -7.35
CA ASN A 193 -13.11 -5.00 -6.79
C ASN A 193 -12.12 -4.62 -7.90
N VAL A 194 -11.82 -3.32 -8.00
CA VAL A 194 -10.83 -2.78 -8.92
C VAL A 194 -9.48 -2.65 -8.22
N ASN A 195 -9.48 -2.38 -6.92
CA ASN A 195 -8.28 -2.27 -6.10
C ASN A 195 -8.37 -3.19 -4.87
N ILE A 196 -7.22 -3.66 -4.40
CA ILE A 196 -7.02 -4.12 -3.03
C ILE A 196 -6.41 -2.94 -2.27
N GLY A 197 -7.11 -2.42 -1.28
CA GLY A 197 -6.60 -1.39 -0.38
C GLY A 197 -5.91 -2.03 0.83
N LEU A 198 -4.67 -1.63 1.10
CA LEU A 198 -3.98 -1.89 2.36
C LEU A 198 -4.14 -0.69 3.29
N PHE A 199 -4.72 -0.96 4.45
CA PHE A 199 -4.94 0.00 5.51
C PHE A 199 -4.01 -0.31 6.68
N LEU A 200 -3.41 0.72 7.28
CA LEU A 200 -2.66 0.58 8.52
C LEU A 200 -3.61 0.72 9.72
N GLY A 201 -3.45 -0.16 10.70
CA GLY A 201 -4.15 -0.06 11.98
C GLY A 201 -3.28 -0.51 13.15
N LEU A 202 -3.81 -0.42 14.37
CA LEU A 202 -3.14 -0.94 15.57
C LEU A 202 -3.77 -2.26 16.00
N ASN A 203 -2.93 -3.27 16.22
CA ASN A 203 -3.36 -4.53 16.79
C ASN A 203 -3.62 -4.39 18.32
N PRO A 204 -4.17 -5.43 19.00
CA PRO A 204 -4.48 -5.37 20.43
C PRO A 204 -3.28 -5.10 21.36
N VAL A 205 -2.05 -5.37 20.90
CA VAL A 205 -0.81 -5.07 21.65
C VAL A 205 -0.22 -3.69 21.31
N GLY A 206 -0.95 -2.87 20.54
CA GLY A 206 -0.57 -1.50 20.22
C GLY A 206 0.50 -1.36 19.13
N LYS A 207 0.79 -2.43 18.38
CA LYS A 207 1.72 -2.40 17.24
C LYS A 207 0.97 -2.17 15.93
N VAL A 208 1.62 -1.51 14.98
CA VAL A 208 1.06 -1.33 13.64
C VAL A 208 0.93 -2.69 12.95
N THR A 209 -0.21 -2.89 12.31
CA THR A 209 -0.57 -4.05 11.49
C THR A 209 -1.25 -3.58 10.21
N THR A 210 -1.49 -4.49 9.28
CA THR A 210 -2.11 -4.20 7.97
C THR A 210 -3.44 -4.93 7.79
N PHE A 211 -4.39 -4.26 7.16
CA PHE A 211 -5.68 -4.82 6.79
C PHE A 211 -5.88 -4.68 5.28
N LEU A 212 -6.23 -5.77 4.62
CA LEU A 212 -6.51 -5.80 3.19
C LEU A 212 -8.02 -5.83 2.97
N ILE A 213 -8.50 -4.89 2.16
CA ILE A 213 -9.93 -4.71 1.86
C ILE A 213 -10.10 -4.53 0.35
N GLY A 214 -11.06 -5.22 -0.24
CA GLY A 214 -11.44 -5.00 -1.63
C GLY A 214 -12.18 -3.67 -1.82
N LEU A 215 -11.79 -2.91 -2.84
CA LEU A 215 -12.35 -1.59 -3.13
C LEU A 215 -12.91 -1.54 -4.55
N ASP A 216 -14.04 -0.85 -4.71
CA ASP A 216 -14.67 -0.64 -6.01
C ASP A 216 -13.93 0.42 -6.86
N LYS A 217 -14.45 0.72 -8.05
CA LYS A 217 -13.90 1.74 -8.95
C LYS A 217 -13.85 3.17 -8.38
N ASN A 218 -14.55 3.43 -7.27
CA ASN A 218 -14.55 4.71 -6.57
C ASN A 218 -13.68 4.64 -5.29
N ASN A 219 -12.84 3.61 -5.17
CA ASN A 219 -12.02 3.32 -4.00
C ASN A 219 -12.83 3.23 -2.69
N SER A 220 -14.08 2.78 -2.79
CA SER A 220 -14.98 2.66 -1.65
C SER A 220 -15.19 1.20 -1.27
N VAL A 221 -15.34 0.94 0.03
CA VAL A 221 -15.80 -0.37 0.49
C VAL A 221 -17.28 -0.48 0.15
N LYS A 222 -17.64 -1.51 -0.60
CA LYS A 222 -19.02 -1.69 -1.07
C LYS A 222 -19.99 -1.74 0.12
N LYS A 223 -21.15 -1.10 -0.01
CA LYS A 223 -22.28 -1.29 0.92
C LYS A 223 -23.04 -2.53 0.45
N THR A 224 -22.95 -3.62 1.18
CA THR A 224 -23.87 -4.74 0.99
C THR A 224 -25.22 -4.40 1.63
N SER A 225 -26.30 -4.78 0.95
CA SER A 225 -27.62 -4.79 1.56
C SER A 225 -27.67 -5.98 2.50
N LEU A 226 -28.16 -5.79 3.74
CA LEU A 226 -28.36 -6.85 4.76
C LEU A 226 -29.21 -8.06 4.29
N THR A 227 -29.71 -8.04 3.06
CA THR A 227 -30.65 -9.01 2.48
C THR A 227 -30.08 -9.87 1.34
N SER A 228 -28.88 -9.59 0.83
CA SER A 228 -28.29 -10.40 -0.25
C SER A 228 -27.51 -11.59 0.31
N LYS A 229 -27.98 -12.81 0.02
CA LYS A 229 -27.26 -14.09 0.26
C LYS A 229 -26.08 -14.31 -0.71
N GLU A 230 -25.54 -13.26 -1.31
CA GLU A 230 -24.43 -13.38 -2.26
C GLU A 230 -23.08 -13.33 -1.54
N ASP A 231 -22.18 -14.20 -1.96
CA ASP A 231 -20.95 -14.62 -1.30
C ASP A 231 -19.97 -13.48 -1.01
N SER A 232 -19.42 -13.44 0.21
CA SER A 232 -18.06 -12.95 0.52
C SER A 232 -17.70 -11.50 0.15
N GLU A 233 -18.67 -10.59 -0.03
CA GLU A 233 -18.38 -9.28 -0.61
C GLU A 233 -17.66 -8.29 0.34
N ASP A 234 -17.64 -8.56 1.65
CA ASP A 234 -17.09 -7.64 2.68
C ASP A 234 -15.91 -8.24 3.48
N ASP A 235 -15.26 -9.27 2.94
CA ASP A 235 -14.17 -9.92 3.67
C ASP A 235 -12.99 -8.97 3.87
N VAL A 236 -12.62 -8.82 5.14
CA VAL A 236 -11.42 -8.11 5.55
C VAL A 236 -10.40 -9.14 5.99
N TYR A 237 -9.20 -9.06 5.42
CA TYR A 237 -8.09 -9.93 5.76
C TYR A 237 -7.07 -9.16 6.61
N ASP A 238 -6.65 -9.72 7.73
CA ASP A 238 -5.43 -9.30 8.41
C ASP A 238 -4.24 -9.70 7.52
N GLY A 239 -3.62 -8.70 6.91
CA GLY A 239 -2.65 -8.86 5.83
C GLY A 239 -1.25 -9.21 6.32
N SER A 240 -1.06 -9.56 7.59
CA SER A 240 0.26 -9.37 8.20
C SER A 240 0.67 -10.38 9.25
N ARG A 241 1.80 -11.05 8.96
CA ARG A 241 2.88 -11.29 9.93
C ARG A 241 4.04 -10.32 9.61
N PRO A 242 4.36 -9.31 10.45
CA PRO A 242 5.47 -8.41 10.25
C PRO A 242 6.79 -9.16 10.35
N SER A 243 7.83 -8.54 9.81
CA SER A 243 9.20 -8.99 9.94
C SER A 243 10.08 -7.83 10.43
N PRO A 244 10.77 -7.97 11.59
CA PRO A 244 10.74 -9.13 12.49
C PRO A 244 9.34 -9.37 13.10
N PRO A 245 8.99 -10.64 13.41
CA PRO A 245 7.66 -11.01 13.89
C PRO A 245 7.38 -10.55 15.33
N PHE A 246 6.09 -10.53 15.67
CA PHE A 246 5.54 -10.25 17.00
C PHE A 246 5.56 -11.46 17.94
#